data_AF-A0A4P7C0C2-F1
#
_entry.id   AF-A0A4P7C0C2-F1
#
_cell.length_a   1.000
_cell.length_b   1.000
_cell.length_c   1.000
_cell.angle_alpha   90.00
_cell.angle_beta   90.00
_cell.angle_gamma   90.00
#
_symmetry.space_group_name_H-M   'P 1'
#
loop_
_entity.id
_entity.type
_entity.pdbx_description
1 polymer ?
#
loop_
_entity_poly.entity_id
_entity_poly.type
_entity_poly.pdbx_seq_one_letter_code
_entity_poly.pdbx_strand_id
1 'polypeptide(L)'
;MQTTVWFITLVGVALLAAVFYYVISNSQTPEDYSSVQQKWYRFRHKWFYFIAIFGIVVTLATLIPFPLPSQDAAYAGEDYQVVDVSGHQWYWTMSTDTVVTGKPVAFYVTGADVNHGFGVYDENLKLVAQVQAMPGYTNKLIHIFDQPGKYRILCLEYCGLAHHAMIAELKVEAAS
;
A
#
# COMPACT_ATOMS: atom_id res chain seq x y z
N MET A 1 -0.81 -14.84 6.70
CA MET A 1 -0.34 -14.50 5.33
C MET A 1 0.91 -15.25 4.93
N GLN A 2 1.97 -15.29 5.75
CA GLN A 2 3.26 -15.90 5.36
C GLN A 2 3.17 -17.38 4.92
N THR A 3 2.45 -18.23 5.64
CA THR A 3 2.26 -19.65 5.27
C THR A 3 1.57 -19.81 3.93
N THR A 4 0.55 -19.00 3.67
CA THR A 4 -0.20 -19.00 2.40
C THR A 4 0.69 -18.58 1.24
N VAL A 5 1.47 -17.50 1.41
CA VAL A 5 2.42 -17.02 0.39
C VAL A 5 3.45 -18.09 0.10
N TRP A 6 4.05 -18.67 1.13
CA TRP A 6 5.04 -19.75 0.99
C TRP A 6 4.49 -20.93 0.19
N PHE A 7 3.28 -21.39 0.50
CA PHE A 7 2.65 -22.49 -0.21
C PHE A 7 2.40 -22.17 -1.70
N ILE A 8 1.83 -20.99 -1.99
CA ILE A 8 1.59 -20.53 -3.37
C ILE A 8 2.91 -20.47 -4.15
N THR A 9 3.98 -19.93 -3.55
CA THR A 9 5.29 -19.84 -4.17
C THR A 9 5.85 -21.23 -4.48
N LEU A 10 5.81 -22.17 -3.53
CA LEU A 10 6.33 -23.51 -3.75
C LEU A 10 5.58 -24.27 -4.85
N VAL A 11 4.25 -24.16 -4.88
CA VAL A 11 3.44 -24.75 -5.96
C VAL A 11 3.81 -24.12 -7.30
N GLY A 12 3.96 -22.81 -7.37
CA GLY A 12 4.39 -22.11 -8.59
C GLY A 12 5.78 -22.57 -9.07
N VAL A 13 6.76 -22.69 -8.17
CA VAL A 13 8.10 -23.18 -8.47
C VAL A 13 8.06 -24.63 -8.96
N ALA A 14 7.29 -25.50 -8.30
CA ALA A 14 7.15 -26.90 -8.71
C ALA A 14 6.51 -27.04 -10.11
N LEU A 15 5.48 -26.24 -10.42
CA LEU A 15 4.86 -26.22 -11.74
C LEU A 15 5.84 -25.75 -12.82
N LEU A 16 6.59 -24.68 -12.57
CA LEU A 16 7.62 -24.20 -13.49
C LEU A 16 8.70 -25.27 -13.71
N ALA A 17 9.19 -25.89 -12.63
CA ALA A 17 10.18 -26.96 -12.71
C ALA A 17 9.65 -28.16 -13.52
N ALA A 18 8.38 -28.55 -13.33
CA ALA A 18 7.75 -29.62 -14.11
C ALA A 18 7.66 -29.28 -15.60
N VAL A 19 7.34 -28.02 -15.95
CA VAL A 19 7.34 -27.55 -17.34
C VAL A 19 8.75 -27.63 -17.94
N PHE A 20 9.77 -27.14 -17.23
CA PHE A 20 11.16 -27.23 -17.71
C PHE A 20 11.64 -28.67 -17.85
N TYR A 21 11.32 -29.52 -16.88
CA TYR A 21 11.64 -30.95 -16.95
C TYR A 21 11.01 -31.60 -18.18
N TYR A 22 9.72 -31.35 -18.43
CA TYR A 22 9.01 -31.85 -19.60
C TYR A 22 9.62 -31.36 -20.92
N VAL A 23 10.02 -30.09 -20.99
CA VAL A 23 10.69 -29.53 -22.17
C VAL A 23 12.06 -30.18 -22.39
N ILE A 24 12.86 -30.35 -21.33
CA ILE A 24 14.19 -30.99 -21.40
C ILE A 24 14.05 -32.44 -21.84
N SER A 25 13.13 -33.20 -21.25
CA SER A 25 12.93 -34.62 -21.56
C SER A 25 12.52 -34.85 -23.02
N ASN A 26 11.84 -33.89 -23.63
CA ASN A 26 11.30 -33.99 -24.98
C ASN A 26 12.07 -33.13 -26.00
N SER A 27 13.24 -32.58 -25.62
CA SER A 27 13.99 -31.62 -26.46
C SER A 27 14.66 -32.23 -27.71
N GLN A 28 14.83 -33.55 -27.76
CA GLN A 28 15.55 -34.25 -28.84
C GLN A 28 14.64 -34.79 -29.96
N THR A 29 13.31 -34.66 -29.84
CA THR A 29 12.37 -35.15 -30.86
C THR A 29 12.20 -34.12 -31.98
N PRO A 30 12.55 -34.43 -33.25
CA PRO A 30 12.25 -33.54 -34.36
C PRO A 30 10.74 -33.55 -34.63
N GLU A 31 10.08 -32.43 -34.34
CA GLU A 31 8.64 -32.23 -34.54
C GLU A 31 8.41 -31.13 -35.58
N ASP A 32 7.38 -31.29 -36.43
CA ASP A 32 6.98 -30.25 -37.39
C ASP A 32 6.16 -29.16 -36.68
N TYR A 33 6.85 -28.10 -36.30
CA TYR A 33 6.28 -26.95 -35.59
C TYR A 33 5.31 -26.12 -36.41
N SER A 34 5.27 -26.25 -37.74
CA SER A 34 4.55 -25.32 -38.63
C SER A 34 3.02 -25.34 -38.38
N SER A 35 2.45 -26.53 -38.17
CA SER A 35 1.02 -26.72 -37.89
C SER A 35 0.61 -26.20 -36.51
N VAL A 36 1.47 -26.40 -35.50
CA VAL A 36 1.29 -25.91 -34.12
C VAL A 36 1.41 -24.39 -34.08
N GLN A 37 2.41 -23.83 -34.77
CA GLN A 37 2.66 -22.39 -34.85
C GLN A 37 1.46 -21.64 -35.45
N GLN A 38 0.89 -22.12 -36.56
CA GLN A 38 -0.27 -21.47 -37.18
C GLN A 38 -1.50 -21.45 -36.26
N LYS A 39 -1.77 -22.56 -35.56
CA LYS A 39 -2.90 -22.66 -34.62
C LYS A 39 -2.74 -21.67 -33.46
N TRP A 40 -1.54 -21.58 -32.88
CA TRP A 40 -1.26 -20.66 -31.78
C TRP A 40 -1.21 -19.20 -32.22
N TYR A 41 -0.71 -18.88 -33.42
CA TYR A 41 -0.76 -17.52 -33.96
C TYR A 41 -2.19 -17.01 -34.12
N ARG A 42 -3.12 -17.89 -34.52
CA ARG A 42 -4.56 -17.56 -34.58
C ARG A 42 -5.19 -17.39 -33.21
N PHE A 43 -4.67 -18.05 -32.18
CA PHE A 43 -5.15 -17.88 -30.81
C PHE A 43 -4.51 -16.68 -30.10
N ARG A 44 -3.29 -16.30 -30.50
CA ARG A 44 -2.47 -15.25 -29.88
C ARG A 44 -3.20 -13.93 -29.72
N HIS A 45 -3.87 -13.44 -30.76
CA HIS A 45 -4.59 -12.17 -30.68
C HIS A 45 -5.79 -12.26 -29.71
N LYS A 46 -6.52 -13.37 -29.71
CA LYS A 46 -7.63 -13.59 -28.77
C LYS A 46 -7.15 -13.63 -27.32
N TRP A 47 -6.04 -14.34 -27.08
CA TRP A 47 -5.40 -14.43 -25.78
C TRP A 47 -4.87 -13.06 -25.32
N PHE A 48 -4.26 -12.30 -26.23
CA PHE A 48 -3.83 -10.93 -25.97
C PHE A 48 -4.99 -10.04 -25.55
N TYR A 49 -6.09 -10.02 -26.31
CA TYR A 49 -7.27 -9.22 -25.95
C TYR A 49 -7.90 -9.69 -24.64
N PHE A 50 -7.95 -11.00 -24.39
CA PHE A 50 -8.42 -11.53 -23.12
C PHE A 50 -7.58 -11.02 -21.94
N ILE A 51 -6.24 -11.14 -22.00
CA ILE A 51 -5.35 -10.64 -20.93
C ILE A 51 -5.48 -9.13 -20.78
N ALA A 52 -5.55 -8.38 -21.89
CA ALA A 52 -5.68 -6.93 -21.85
C ALA A 52 -7.00 -6.50 -21.18
N ILE A 53 -8.13 -7.10 -21.57
CA ILE A 53 -9.43 -6.82 -20.96
C ILE A 53 -9.44 -7.24 -19.49
N PHE A 54 -8.93 -8.43 -19.18
CA PHE A 54 -8.85 -8.92 -17.80
C PHE A 54 -7.99 -7.99 -16.94
N GLY A 55 -6.83 -7.55 -17.44
CA GLY A 55 -5.96 -6.60 -16.77
C GLY A 55 -6.67 -5.27 -16.50
N ILE A 56 -7.36 -4.71 -17.50
CA ILE A 56 -8.16 -3.49 -17.34
C ILE A 56 -9.25 -3.69 -16.28
N VAL A 57 -10.00 -4.80 -16.34
CA VAL A 57 -11.07 -5.10 -15.37
C VAL A 57 -10.51 -5.22 -13.96
N VAL A 58 -9.39 -5.93 -13.77
CA VAL A 58 -8.73 -6.07 -12.46
C VAL A 58 -8.23 -4.71 -11.95
N THR A 59 -7.60 -3.91 -12.81
CA THR A 59 -7.14 -2.56 -12.47
C THR A 59 -8.31 -1.67 -12.05
N LEU A 60 -9.41 -1.67 -12.80
CA LEU A 60 -10.60 -0.90 -12.45
C LEU A 60 -11.25 -1.42 -11.16
N ALA A 61 -11.43 -2.73 -11.02
CA ALA A 61 -12.03 -3.34 -9.83
C ALA A 61 -11.22 -3.08 -8.55
N THR A 62 -9.90 -2.94 -8.67
CA THR A 62 -9.01 -2.67 -7.53
C THR A 62 -8.86 -1.18 -7.22
N LEU A 63 -8.94 -0.30 -8.22
CA LEU A 63 -8.82 1.15 -8.03
C LEU A 63 -10.15 1.86 -7.72
N ILE A 64 -11.28 1.38 -8.23
CA ILE A 64 -12.60 1.99 -7.99
C ILE A 64 -12.99 2.06 -6.50
N PRO A 65 -12.79 1.02 -5.66
CA PRO A 65 -13.18 1.09 -4.25
C PRO A 65 -12.21 1.95 -3.41
N PHE A 66 -11.56 2.97 -4.00
CA PHE A 66 -10.54 3.82 -3.39
C PHE A 66 -11.00 4.30 -1.99
N PRO A 67 -10.53 3.67 -0.91
CA PRO A 67 -11.12 3.84 0.42
C PRO A 67 -10.55 5.07 1.14
N LEU A 68 -9.88 5.96 0.39
CA LEU A 68 -9.28 7.17 0.93
C LEU A 68 -10.30 8.31 0.83
N PRO A 69 -10.53 9.05 1.92
CA PRO A 69 -11.33 10.27 1.88
C PRO A 69 -10.80 11.25 0.82
N SER A 70 -11.67 12.12 0.30
CA SER A 70 -11.25 13.18 -0.63
C SER A 70 -10.21 14.08 0.04
N GLN A 71 -8.99 14.10 -0.49
CA GLN A 71 -7.88 14.89 0.05
C GLN A 71 -8.03 16.40 -0.29
N ASP A 72 -8.81 16.69 -1.34
CA ASP A 72 -9.13 18.04 -1.81
C ASP A 72 -10.39 18.62 -1.14
N ALA A 73 -11.00 17.89 -0.20
CA ALA A 73 -12.14 18.38 0.54
C ALA A 73 -11.80 19.70 1.26
N ALA A 74 -12.58 20.74 0.96
CA ALA A 74 -12.55 22.02 1.65
C ALA A 74 -13.37 21.89 2.93
N TYR A 75 -12.72 21.50 4.02
CA TYR A 75 -13.32 21.55 5.34
C TYR A 75 -13.26 22.99 5.88
N ALA A 76 -14.36 23.49 6.46
CA ALA A 76 -14.47 24.84 7.00
C ALA A 76 -14.85 24.80 8.49
N GLY A 77 -14.44 25.81 9.27
CA GLY A 77 -14.82 25.92 10.68
C GLY A 77 -14.33 24.76 11.56
N GLU A 78 -15.20 24.27 12.44
CA GLU A 78 -14.92 23.20 13.42
C GLU A 78 -15.26 21.78 12.91
N ASP A 79 -15.51 21.63 11.61
CA ASP A 79 -15.93 20.37 10.98
C ASP A 79 -14.76 19.37 10.79
N TYR A 80 -13.54 19.78 11.11
CA TYR A 80 -12.34 18.95 10.98
C TYR A 80 -11.33 19.28 12.07
N GLN A 81 -10.45 18.30 12.32
CA GLN A 81 -9.38 18.38 13.31
C GLN A 81 -8.07 18.59 12.57
N VAL A 82 -7.19 19.42 13.10
CA VAL A 82 -5.88 19.71 12.48
C VAL A 82 -4.77 19.19 13.37
N VAL A 83 -3.85 18.44 12.77
CA VAL A 83 -2.65 17.95 13.45
C VAL A 83 -1.44 18.30 12.59
N ASP A 84 -0.61 19.24 13.07
CA ASP A 84 0.68 19.53 12.43
C ASP A 84 1.68 18.49 12.91
N VAL A 85 2.40 17.88 11.97
CA VAL A 85 3.35 16.80 12.23
C VAL A 85 4.70 17.14 11.61
N SER A 86 5.77 17.05 12.40
CA SER A 86 7.14 17.14 11.89
C SER A 86 7.96 15.90 12.25
N GLY A 87 8.56 15.29 11.23
CA GLY A 87 9.48 14.16 11.39
C GLY A 87 10.92 14.63 11.61
N HIS A 88 11.57 14.07 12.61
CA HIS A 88 12.99 14.29 12.95
C HIS A 88 13.68 12.94 13.11
N GLN A 89 14.99 12.86 12.89
CA GLN A 89 15.78 11.71 13.33
C GLN A 89 15.85 11.68 14.87
N TRP A 90 15.19 10.77 15.60
CA TRP A 90 14.25 9.71 15.21
C TRP A 90 12.99 9.78 16.08
N TYR A 91 12.26 10.88 15.99
CA TYR A 91 11.05 11.15 16.74
C TYR A 91 10.06 12.00 15.93
N TRP A 92 8.80 11.98 16.35
CA TRP A 92 7.74 12.81 15.78
C TRP A 92 7.41 13.95 16.73
N THR A 93 7.21 15.15 16.21
CA THR A 93 6.51 16.22 16.91
C THR A 93 5.11 16.35 16.32
N MET A 94 4.11 16.52 17.19
CA MET A 94 2.71 16.68 16.79
C MET A 94 2.11 17.83 17.60
N SER A 95 1.26 18.65 16.98
CA SER A 95 0.56 19.73 17.68
C SER A 95 -0.42 19.22 18.75
N THR A 96 -0.96 18.02 18.56
CA THR A 96 -1.77 17.26 19.52
C THR A 96 -1.52 15.78 19.33
N ASP A 97 -1.67 15.00 20.40
CA ASP A 97 -1.64 13.54 20.39
C ASP A 97 -3.05 12.93 20.51
N THR A 98 -4.10 13.76 20.56
CA THR A 98 -5.47 13.32 20.78
C THR A 98 -6.42 13.91 19.74
N VAL A 99 -7.26 13.05 19.16
CA VAL A 99 -8.33 13.39 18.19
C VAL A 99 -9.59 12.58 18.50
N VAL A 100 -10.73 12.93 17.91
CA VAL A 100 -12.01 12.21 18.07
C VAL A 100 -12.42 11.43 16.83
N THR A 101 -13.20 10.36 17.01
CA THR A 101 -13.80 9.56 15.93
C THR A 101 -14.81 10.34 15.11
N GLY A 102 -15.07 9.88 13.88
CA GLY A 102 -16.16 10.38 13.02
C GLY A 102 -15.94 11.77 12.41
N LYS A 103 -14.99 12.57 12.92
CA LYS A 103 -14.57 13.84 12.33
C LYS A 103 -13.30 13.66 11.49
N PRO A 104 -13.23 14.22 10.27
CA PRO A 104 -12.00 14.23 9.47
C PRO A 104 -10.83 14.85 10.23
N VAL A 105 -9.68 14.17 10.19
CA VAL A 105 -8.41 14.67 10.72
C VAL A 105 -7.51 15.01 9.54
N ALA A 106 -7.12 16.27 9.42
CA ALA A 106 -6.14 16.75 8.48
C ALA A 106 -4.77 16.81 9.15
N PHE A 107 -3.90 15.87 8.78
CA PHE A 107 -2.50 15.87 9.15
C PHE A 107 -1.71 16.71 8.15
N TYR A 108 -1.03 17.75 8.63
CA TYR A 108 -0.06 18.50 7.85
C TYR A 108 1.34 18.01 8.20
N VAL A 109 1.88 17.16 7.34
CA VAL A 109 3.08 16.38 7.61
C VAL A 109 4.27 16.93 6.83
N THR A 110 5.34 17.26 7.54
CA THR A 110 6.61 17.71 6.96
C THR A 110 7.81 17.03 7.61
N GLY A 111 8.99 17.13 6.98
CA GLY A 111 10.26 16.67 7.53
C GLY A 111 11.13 17.85 7.96
N ALA A 112 11.80 17.74 9.12
CA ALA A 112 12.71 18.79 9.59
C ALA A 112 14.16 18.59 9.12
N ASP A 113 14.54 17.37 8.75
CA ASP A 113 15.92 17.00 8.41
C ASP A 113 16.03 16.16 7.12
N VAL A 114 15.53 14.93 7.13
CA VAL A 114 15.53 13.99 6.00
C VAL A 114 14.09 13.59 5.67
N ASN A 115 13.93 12.79 4.62
CA ASN A 115 12.62 12.21 4.32
C ASN A 115 12.27 11.15 5.37
N HIS A 116 11.03 11.19 5.84
CA HIS A 116 10.41 10.16 6.66
C HIS A 116 9.09 9.70 6.01
N GLY A 117 8.53 8.59 6.47
CA GLY A 117 7.23 8.10 6.03
C GLY A 117 6.29 8.09 7.22
N PHE A 118 5.31 8.98 7.27
CA PHE A 118 4.32 9.00 8.36
C PHE A 118 3.28 7.90 8.12
N GLY A 119 3.37 6.80 8.87
CA GLY A 119 2.42 5.69 8.81
C GLY A 119 1.59 5.60 10.08
N VAL A 120 0.26 5.61 9.94
CA VAL A 120 -0.70 5.46 11.04
C VAL A 120 -1.19 4.02 11.09
N TYR A 121 -0.97 3.35 12.20
CA TYR A 121 -1.34 1.96 12.44
C TYR A 121 -2.39 1.85 13.53
N ASP A 122 -3.41 1.02 13.33
CA ASP A 122 -4.36 0.67 14.38
C ASP A 122 -3.74 -0.27 15.44
N GLU A 123 -4.53 -0.62 16.46
CA GLU A 123 -4.12 -1.51 17.57
C GLU A 123 -3.70 -2.91 17.09
N ASN A 124 -4.16 -3.35 15.92
CA ASN A 124 -3.81 -4.63 15.30
C ASN A 124 -2.60 -4.53 14.36
N LEU A 125 -1.90 -3.40 14.35
CA LEU A 125 -0.80 -3.11 13.42
C LEU A 125 -1.22 -3.18 11.95
N LYS A 126 -2.46 -2.82 11.64
CA LYS A 126 -2.89 -2.58 10.27
C LYS A 126 -2.63 -1.12 9.91
N LEU A 127 -1.95 -0.88 8.79
CA LEU A 127 -1.76 0.45 8.23
C LEU A 127 -3.11 1.00 7.76
N VAL A 128 -3.54 2.13 8.31
CA VAL A 128 -4.83 2.77 7.97
C VAL A 128 -4.68 4.05 7.15
N ALA A 129 -3.56 4.76 7.31
CA ALA A 129 -3.24 5.96 6.56
C ALA A 129 -1.73 6.15 6.47
N GLN A 130 -1.24 6.76 5.39
CA GLN A 130 0.16 7.12 5.26
C GLN A 130 0.38 8.31 4.34
N VAL A 131 1.46 9.06 4.60
CA VAL A 131 1.97 10.09 3.70
C VAL A 131 3.47 10.32 3.93
N GLN A 132 4.18 10.86 2.93
CA GLN A 132 5.59 11.24 3.11
C GLN A 132 5.73 12.50 3.98
N ALA A 133 6.79 12.56 4.76
CA ALA A 133 7.23 13.73 5.51
C ALA A 133 8.55 14.22 4.87
N MET A 134 8.50 15.33 4.14
CA MET A 134 9.64 15.80 3.33
C MET A 134 10.12 17.18 3.79
N PRO A 135 11.44 17.42 3.85
CA PRO A 135 11.96 18.76 4.06
C PRO A 135 11.53 19.72 2.96
N GLY A 136 11.08 20.92 3.36
CA GLY A 136 10.67 21.98 2.43
C GLY A 136 9.32 21.76 1.75
N TYR A 137 8.58 20.71 2.10
CA TYR A 137 7.24 20.45 1.60
C TYR A 137 6.32 19.90 2.70
N THR A 138 5.11 20.44 2.80
CA THR A 138 4.10 19.95 3.75
C THR A 138 3.03 19.20 2.99
N ASN A 139 2.97 17.89 3.20
CA ASN A 139 1.88 17.07 2.68
C ASN A 139 0.64 17.21 3.56
N LYS A 140 -0.54 17.19 2.93
CA LYS A 140 -1.83 17.09 3.62
C LYS A 140 -2.33 15.65 3.51
N LEU A 141 -2.68 15.04 4.63
CA LEU A 141 -3.30 13.72 4.70
C LEU A 141 -4.60 13.82 5.50
N ILE A 142 -5.71 13.46 4.89
CA ILE A 142 -7.03 13.41 5.52
C ILE A 142 -7.42 11.97 5.79
N HIS A 143 -7.77 11.69 7.05
CA HIS A 143 -8.27 10.40 7.48
C HIS A 143 -9.46 10.57 8.44
N ILE A 144 -10.41 9.63 8.40
CA ILE A 144 -11.54 9.57 9.33
C ILE A 144 -11.36 8.30 10.15
N PHE A 145 -11.27 8.44 11.47
CA PHE A 145 -11.17 7.29 12.36
C PHE A 145 -12.56 6.81 12.77
N ASP A 146 -12.86 5.55 12.46
CA ASP A 146 -14.17 4.95 12.77
C ASP A 146 -14.26 4.40 14.19
N GLN A 147 -13.12 4.08 14.82
CA GLN A 147 -13.07 3.42 16.12
C GLN A 147 -12.15 4.19 17.08
N PRO A 148 -12.55 4.34 18.35
CA PRO A 148 -11.66 4.87 19.37
C PRO A 148 -10.56 3.84 19.68
N GLY A 149 -9.40 4.31 20.11
CA GLY A 149 -8.27 3.44 20.43
C GLY A 149 -6.92 4.14 20.39
N LYS A 150 -5.87 3.36 20.61
CA LYS A 150 -4.47 3.82 20.49
C LYS A 150 -3.92 3.48 19.12
N TYR A 151 -3.57 4.51 18.36
CA TYR A 151 -2.95 4.38 17.06
C TYR A 151 -1.45 4.62 17.18
N ARG A 152 -0.66 3.80 16.50
CA ARG A 152 0.81 3.92 16.49
C ARG A 152 1.24 4.65 15.24
N ILE A 153 2.09 5.64 15.41
CA ILE A 153 2.78 6.32 14.32
C ILE A 153 4.14 5.68 14.15
N LEU A 154 4.39 5.08 12.98
CA LEU A 154 5.64 4.42 12.63
C LEU A 154 6.27 5.09 11.41
N CYS A 155 7.61 5.11 11.36
CA CYS A 155 8.33 5.58 10.18
C CYS A 155 8.38 4.51 9.08
N LEU A 156 7.97 4.85 7.85
CA LEU A 156 7.94 3.96 6.68
C LEU A 156 8.99 4.26 5.61
N GLU A 157 9.78 5.30 5.81
CA GLU A 157 10.89 5.68 4.92
C GLU A 157 12.18 5.58 5.71
N TYR A 158 13.20 4.88 5.18
CA TYR A 158 14.45 4.70 5.90
C TYR A 158 15.11 6.06 6.16
N CYS A 159 15.19 6.43 7.44
CA CYS A 159 15.65 7.74 7.88
C CYS A 159 16.90 7.66 8.79
N GLY A 160 17.64 6.55 8.77
CA GLY A 160 18.91 6.39 9.49
C GLY A 160 18.91 5.32 10.58
N LEU A 161 19.94 5.35 11.44
CA LEU A 161 20.29 4.26 12.36
C LEU A 161 19.15 3.83 13.31
N ALA A 162 18.44 4.79 13.92
CA ALA A 162 17.33 4.48 14.83
C ALA A 162 15.95 4.57 14.15
N HIS A 163 15.88 4.44 12.83
CA HIS A 163 14.63 4.45 12.05
C HIS A 163 13.53 3.54 12.63
N HIS A 164 13.89 2.33 13.04
CA HIS A 164 12.96 1.34 13.59
C HIS A 164 12.41 1.71 14.99
N ALA A 165 13.09 2.61 15.71
CA ALA A 165 12.68 3.05 17.04
C ALA A 165 11.83 4.34 17.02
N MET A 166 11.63 4.94 15.84
CA MET A 166 10.87 6.16 15.64
C MET A 166 9.35 5.90 15.73
N ILE A 167 8.84 5.91 16.96
CA ILE A 167 7.46 5.56 17.29
C ILE A 167 6.81 6.70 18.08
N ALA A 168 5.59 7.09 17.70
CA ALA A 168 4.72 7.93 18.52
C ALA A 168 3.32 7.28 18.67
N GLU A 169 2.51 7.81 19.58
CA GLU A 169 1.13 7.35 19.80
C GLU A 169 0.16 8.51 19.50
N LEU A 170 -0.94 8.19 18.83
CA LEU A 170 -2.10 9.05 18.61
C LEU A 170 -3.30 8.40 19.29
N LYS A 171 -3.92 9.09 20.24
CA LYS A 171 -5.14 8.64 20.91
C LYS A 171 -6.35 9.11 20.13
N VAL A 172 -7.23 8.17 19.78
CA VAL A 172 -8.52 8.47 19.17
C VAL A 172 -9.61 8.22 20.21
N GLU A 173 -10.32 9.28 20.59
CA GLU A 173 -11.41 9.22 21.56
C GLU A 173 -12.77 9.15 20.85
N ALA A 174 -13.78 8.62 21.53
CA ALA A 174 -15.14 8.66 20.99
C ALA A 174 -15.62 10.11 20.94
N ALA A 175 -16.22 10.53 19.82
CA ALA A 175 -16.95 11.78 19.77
C ALA A 175 -18.05 11.79 20.85
N SER A 176 -18.13 12.89 21.60
CA SER A 176 -19.14 13.11 22.65
C SER A 176 -20.52 13.43 22.09
#